data_AF-A0A4Y7TX76-F1
#
_entry.id   AF-A0A4Y7TX76-F1
#
_cell.length_a   1.000
_cell.length_b   1.000
_cell.length_c   1.000
_cell.angle_alpha   90.00
_cell.angle_beta   90.00
_cell.angle_gamma   90.00
#
_symmetry.space_group_name_H-M   'P 1'
#
loop_
_entity.id
_entity.type
_entity.pdbx_description
1 polymer ?
#
loop_
_entity_poly.entity_id
_entity_poly.type
_entity_poly.pdbx_seq_one_letter_code
_entity_poly.pdbx_strand_id
1 'polypeptide(L)'
;MPNLSATEIVDLGEYLSHSFNPMMLTIPQLLGILGHHGIAFPSPYSKPKLVRAFIDNIQANSDALTQERLKLKHVPPSNEGIVDVRAGGRSHRRSIGKKDPSDMPRAGNAASRPQLKRGETGPEDREDIGGRLRAIADGAPMDIDAEPLAEESPSTPIFPLVDISPVVSVAPASSMLATQDSQENQVDNSLLDGVKAYIVLLVRKRLQGDINYGRQSGEALKRVENEALKKYPILAGHGDMITAIVKAELRAWASELV
;
A
#
# COMPACT_ATOMS: atom_id res chain seq x y z
N MET A 1 -19.46 16.76 -24.33
CA MET A 1 -18.08 16.86 -23.81
C MET A 1 -17.15 16.67 -24.98
N PRO A 2 -16.11 17.50 -25.18
CA PRO A 2 -15.04 17.20 -26.13
C PRO A 2 -14.47 15.81 -25.85
N ASN A 3 -13.97 15.12 -26.88
CA ASN A 3 -13.41 13.76 -26.80
C ASN A 3 -12.10 13.74 -26.01
N LEU A 4 -12.17 14.04 -24.72
CA LEU A 4 -11.04 14.00 -23.81
C LEU A 4 -10.70 12.54 -23.48
N SER A 5 -9.41 12.24 -23.50
CA SER A 5 -8.88 10.98 -23.02
C SER A 5 -9.06 10.84 -21.51
N ALA A 6 -9.05 9.60 -21.01
CA ALA A 6 -9.15 9.33 -19.57
C ALA A 6 -8.04 10.05 -18.79
N THR A 7 -6.83 10.08 -19.35
CA THR A 7 -5.67 10.76 -18.78
C THR A 7 -5.87 12.26 -18.66
N GLU A 8 -6.39 12.92 -19.70
CA GLU A 8 -6.67 14.36 -19.65
C GLU A 8 -7.74 14.70 -18.59
N ILE A 9 -8.78 13.86 -18.46
CA ILE A 9 -9.80 14.03 -17.41
C ILE A 9 -9.17 13.91 -16.02
N VAL A 10 -8.28 12.93 -15.85
CA VAL A 10 -7.52 12.76 -14.61
C VAL A 10 -6.67 14.00 -14.34
N ASP A 11 -5.96 14.51 -15.34
CA ASP A 11 -5.07 15.67 -15.25
C ASP A 11 -5.80 16.99 -15.02
N LEU A 12 -7.05 17.12 -15.45
CA LEU A 12 -7.91 18.26 -15.12
C LEU A 12 -8.43 18.15 -13.69
N GLY A 13 -8.88 16.96 -13.28
CA GLY A 13 -9.40 16.71 -11.93
C GLY A 13 -10.86 17.15 -11.73
N GLU A 14 -11.58 17.53 -12.79
CA GLU A 14 -12.99 17.95 -12.71
C GLU A 14 -13.91 16.83 -12.17
N TYR A 15 -13.54 15.58 -12.38
CA TYR A 15 -14.28 14.40 -11.91
C TYR A 15 -14.32 14.25 -10.38
N LEU A 16 -13.46 14.97 -9.64
CA LEU A 16 -13.45 14.98 -8.17
C LEU A 16 -14.48 15.95 -7.57
N SER A 17 -15.16 16.76 -8.39
CA SER A 17 -16.21 17.66 -7.89
C SER A 17 -17.44 16.89 -7.41
N HIS A 18 -18.02 17.30 -6.28
CA HIS A 18 -19.27 16.73 -5.75
C HIS A 18 -20.47 16.90 -6.70
N SER A 19 -20.44 17.92 -7.57
CA SER A 19 -21.46 18.16 -8.58
C SER A 19 -21.22 17.40 -9.89
N PHE A 20 -20.15 16.60 -9.98
CA PHE A 20 -19.79 15.90 -11.19
C PHE A 20 -20.73 14.71 -11.47
N ASN A 21 -21.24 14.62 -12.70
CA ASN A 21 -22.11 13.53 -13.10
C ASN A 21 -21.32 12.41 -13.82
N PRO A 22 -21.08 11.24 -13.19
CA PRO A 22 -20.33 10.14 -13.78
C PRO A 22 -21.03 9.48 -14.98
N MET A 23 -22.36 9.67 -15.16
CA MET A 23 -23.09 9.16 -16.33
C MET A 23 -22.62 9.80 -17.65
N MET A 24 -22.03 10.99 -17.59
CA MET A 24 -21.51 11.69 -18.76
C MET A 24 -20.22 11.06 -19.30
N LEU A 25 -19.54 10.24 -18.49
CA LEU A 25 -18.32 9.55 -18.89
C LEU A 25 -18.62 8.31 -19.74
N THR A 26 -17.73 8.05 -20.69
CA THR A 26 -17.72 6.82 -21.48
C THR A 26 -17.11 5.67 -20.67
N ILE A 27 -17.42 4.43 -21.05
CA ILE A 27 -16.85 3.22 -20.42
C ILE A 27 -15.31 3.25 -20.35
N PRO A 28 -14.56 3.57 -21.42
CA PRO A 28 -13.10 3.62 -21.35
C PRO A 28 -12.59 4.74 -20.41
N GLN A 29 -13.29 5.87 -20.33
CA GLN A 29 -12.93 6.94 -19.39
C GLN A 29 -13.14 6.52 -17.94
N LEU A 30 -14.27 5.87 -17.62
CA LEU A 30 -14.54 5.33 -16.29
C LEU A 30 -13.49 4.28 -15.88
N LEU A 31 -13.14 3.36 -16.79
CA LEU A 31 -12.10 2.37 -16.54
C LEU A 31 -10.74 3.02 -16.31
N GLY A 32 -10.37 4.02 -17.12
CA GLY A 32 -9.10 4.74 -16.97
C GLY A 32 -9.02 5.48 -15.63
N ILE A 33 -10.09 6.14 -15.20
CA ILE A 33 -10.13 6.85 -13.92
C ILE A 33 -10.11 5.86 -12.74
N LEU A 34 -10.93 4.80 -12.78
CA LEU A 34 -10.93 3.77 -11.73
C LEU A 34 -9.57 3.06 -11.64
N GLY A 35 -8.94 2.77 -12.78
CA GLY A 35 -7.61 2.18 -12.85
C GLY A 35 -6.51 3.09 -12.31
N HIS A 36 -6.59 4.40 -12.58
CA HIS A 36 -5.64 5.38 -12.03
C HIS A 36 -5.64 5.39 -10.50
N HIS A 37 -6.81 5.23 -9.88
CA HIS A 37 -6.96 5.15 -8.42
C HIS A 37 -6.79 3.74 -7.84
N GLY A 38 -6.42 2.75 -8.68
CA GLY A 38 -6.23 1.37 -8.23
C GLY A 38 -7.50 0.66 -7.78
N ILE A 39 -8.68 1.13 -8.21
CA ILE A 39 -9.97 0.55 -7.81
C ILE A 39 -10.28 -0.65 -8.71
N ALA A 40 -10.45 -1.82 -8.10
CA ALA A 40 -10.87 -3.01 -8.80
C ALA A 40 -12.31 -2.87 -9.31
N PHE A 41 -12.55 -3.24 -10.56
CA PHE A 41 -13.87 -3.20 -11.19
C PHE A 41 -14.40 -4.62 -11.48
N PRO A 42 -15.71 -4.85 -11.38
CA PRO A 42 -16.31 -6.16 -11.60
C PRO A 42 -16.26 -6.55 -13.09
N SER A 43 -15.87 -7.79 -13.37
CA SER A 43 -15.99 -8.44 -14.68
C SER A 43 -17.20 -9.38 -14.67
N PRO A 44 -18.18 -9.26 -15.58
CA PRO A 44 -18.21 -8.41 -16.78
C PRO A 44 -18.55 -6.93 -16.46
N TYR A 45 -17.86 -6.02 -17.16
CA TYR A 45 -18.06 -4.59 -17.00
C TYR A 45 -19.36 -4.14 -17.68
N SER A 46 -20.14 -3.32 -16.98
CA SER A 46 -21.29 -2.61 -17.54
C SER A 46 -21.24 -1.18 -17.04
N LYS A 47 -21.68 -0.22 -17.87
CA LYS A 47 -21.68 1.21 -17.52
C LYS A 47 -22.31 1.51 -16.15
N PRO A 48 -23.50 0.97 -15.77
CA PRO A 48 -24.08 1.25 -14.46
C PRO A 48 -23.23 0.72 -13.30
N LYS A 49 -22.61 -0.46 -13.45
CA LYS A 49 -21.72 -1.01 -12.41
C LYS A 49 -20.47 -0.16 -12.20
N LEU A 50 -19.88 0.34 -13.29
CA LEU A 50 -18.70 1.21 -13.21
C LEU A 50 -19.03 2.55 -12.56
N VAL A 51 -20.21 3.10 -12.85
CA VAL A 51 -20.64 4.35 -12.23
C VAL A 51 -20.94 4.15 -10.75
N ARG A 52 -21.54 3.04 -10.35
CA ARG A 52 -21.71 2.71 -8.94
C ARG A 52 -20.35 2.62 -8.22
N ALA A 53 -19.39 1.90 -8.78
CA ALA A 53 -18.04 1.83 -8.22
C ALA A 53 -17.36 3.21 -8.12
N PHE A 54 -17.59 4.09 -9.11
CA PHE A 54 -17.10 5.46 -9.09
C PHE A 54 -17.72 6.28 -7.94
N ILE A 55 -19.04 6.21 -7.74
CA ILE A 55 -19.71 6.93 -6.64
C ILE A 55 -19.20 6.41 -5.30
N ASP A 56 -19.20 5.08 -5.12
CA ASP A 56 -18.86 4.42 -3.85
C ASP A 56 -17.40 4.65 -3.43
N ASN A 57 -16.45 4.74 -4.37
CA ASN A 57 -15.02 4.82 -4.06
C ASN A 57 -14.40 6.20 -4.33
N ILE A 58 -14.82 6.89 -5.39
CA ILE A 58 -14.23 8.17 -5.80
C ILE A 58 -15.01 9.34 -5.22
N GLN A 59 -16.34 9.39 -5.38
CA GLN A 59 -17.13 10.50 -4.82
C GLN A 59 -17.14 10.48 -3.29
N ALA A 60 -17.19 9.29 -2.67
CA ALA A 60 -17.09 9.18 -1.21
C ALA A 60 -15.74 9.67 -0.66
N ASN A 61 -14.67 9.63 -1.45
CA ASN A 61 -13.31 10.02 -1.05
C ASN A 61 -12.78 11.25 -1.82
N SER A 62 -13.66 12.04 -2.44
CA SER A 62 -13.32 13.18 -3.31
C SER A 62 -12.37 14.17 -2.64
N ASP A 63 -12.63 14.51 -1.38
CA ASP A 63 -11.83 15.46 -0.59
C ASP A 63 -10.42 14.92 -0.31
N ALA A 64 -10.32 13.63 0.04
CA ALA A 64 -9.04 12.98 0.32
C ALA A 64 -8.17 12.91 -0.95
N LEU A 65 -8.78 12.52 -2.07
CA LEU A 65 -8.12 12.45 -3.38
C LEU A 65 -7.70 13.85 -3.89
N THR A 66 -8.49 14.88 -3.60
CA THR A 66 -8.15 16.27 -3.93
C THR A 66 -6.93 16.75 -3.14
N GLN A 67 -6.86 16.42 -1.85
CA GLN A 67 -5.69 16.74 -1.01
C GLN A 67 -4.44 15.98 -1.47
N GLU A 68 -4.56 14.70 -1.80
CA GLU A 68 -3.45 13.90 -2.34
C GLU A 68 -2.90 14.51 -3.62
N ARG A 69 -3.79 14.90 -4.54
CA ARG A 69 -3.42 15.59 -5.78
C ARG A 69 -2.75 16.93 -5.51
N LEU A 70 -3.22 17.72 -4.54
CA LEU A 70 -2.53 18.95 -4.13
C LEU A 70 -1.12 18.65 -3.64
N LYS A 71 -0.95 17.63 -2.79
CA LYS A 71 0.36 17.22 -2.28
C LYS A 71 1.29 16.81 -3.41
N LEU A 72 0.80 16.05 -4.40
CA LEU A 72 1.57 15.63 -5.57
C LEU A 72 1.99 16.81 -6.45
N LYS A 73 1.09 17.78 -6.68
CA LYS A 73 1.41 19.01 -7.44
C LYS A 73 2.39 19.93 -6.70
N HIS A 74 2.34 19.93 -5.38
CA HIS A 74 3.18 20.75 -4.52
C HIS A 74 4.43 20.02 -4.03
N VAL A 75 4.76 18.82 -4.53
CA VAL A 75 6.06 18.20 -4.25
C VAL A 75 7.11 19.17 -4.80
N PRO A 76 7.87 19.86 -3.92
CA PRO A 76 8.89 20.77 -4.39
C PRO A 76 9.90 19.94 -5.18
N PRO A 77 10.39 20.42 -6.33
CA PRO A 77 11.46 19.74 -7.03
C PRO A 77 12.58 19.49 -6.02
N SER A 78 12.98 18.24 -5.85
CA SER A 78 14.03 17.87 -4.92
C SER A 78 15.24 18.77 -5.18
N ASN A 79 15.73 19.44 -4.14
CA ASN A 79 16.90 20.33 -4.23
C ASN A 79 18.21 19.57 -4.50
N GLU A 80 18.11 18.26 -4.69
CA GLU A 80 19.18 17.38 -5.17
C GLU A 80 19.31 17.62 -6.67
N GLY A 81 20.12 18.64 -7.01
CA GLY A 81 20.27 19.16 -8.36
C GLY A 81 20.49 18.07 -9.41
N ILE A 82 19.95 18.32 -10.61
CA ILE A 82 20.09 17.49 -11.82
C ILE A 82 21.54 17.00 -11.92
N VAL A 83 21.78 15.73 -11.61
CA VAL A 83 23.08 15.10 -11.85
C VAL A 83 23.14 14.83 -13.34
N ASP A 84 23.83 15.72 -14.06
CA ASP A 84 24.04 15.62 -15.50
C ASP A 84 24.90 14.37 -15.79
N VAL A 85 24.26 13.26 -16.15
CA VAL A 85 24.93 12.00 -16.53
C VAL A 85 25.43 12.13 -17.98
N ARG A 86 26.36 13.05 -18.22
CA ARG A 86 27.03 13.13 -19.52
C ARG A 86 28.20 12.15 -19.55
N ALA A 87 28.19 11.32 -20.58
CA ALA A 87 29.01 10.13 -20.79
C ALA A 87 30.49 10.24 -20.36
N GLY A 88 30.94 9.24 -19.58
CA GLY A 88 32.35 8.83 -19.53
C GLY A 88 33.23 9.39 -18.39
N GLY A 89 32.69 10.15 -17.44
CA GLY A 89 33.47 10.66 -16.31
C GLY A 89 33.14 9.93 -15.02
N ARG A 90 34.13 9.26 -14.39
CA ARG A 90 34.02 8.72 -13.03
C ARG A 90 33.55 9.83 -12.10
N SER A 91 32.27 9.82 -11.74
CA SER A 91 31.71 10.79 -10.80
C SER A 91 32.27 10.47 -9.41
N HIS A 92 33.34 11.18 -9.02
CA HIS A 92 33.78 11.22 -7.64
C HIS A 92 32.60 11.75 -6.81
N ARG A 93 31.94 10.86 -6.09
CA ARG A 93 31.17 11.19 -4.89
C ARG A 93 32.12 11.86 -3.90
N ARG A 94 32.38 13.14 -4.07
CA ARG A 94 32.73 13.99 -2.95
C ARG A 94 31.43 14.15 -2.18
N SER A 95 31.31 13.39 -1.11
CA SER A 95 30.39 13.65 -0.02
C SER A 95 30.41 15.16 0.25
N ILE A 96 29.40 15.87 -0.23
CA ILE A 96 29.03 17.16 0.31
C ILE A 96 28.64 16.83 1.74
N GLY A 97 29.59 17.04 2.64
CA GLY A 97 29.44 16.76 4.04
C GLY A 97 28.14 17.40 4.49
N LYS A 98 27.33 16.59 5.18
CA LYS A 98 26.41 17.10 6.19
C LYS A 98 27.26 18.00 7.09
N LYS A 99 27.22 19.30 6.82
CA LYS A 99 27.82 20.29 7.70
C LYS A 99 26.80 20.43 8.81
N ASP A 100 27.09 19.78 9.94
CA ASP A 100 26.33 19.98 11.16
C ASP A 100 26.21 21.50 11.39
N PRO A 101 25.03 22.03 11.76
CA PRO A 101 24.86 23.46 12.05
C PRO A 101 25.64 23.94 13.30
N SER A 102 26.48 23.07 13.88
CA SER A 102 27.28 23.32 15.09
C SER A 102 28.60 24.07 14.84
N ASP A 103 29.11 24.09 13.60
CA ASP A 103 30.39 24.74 13.26
C ASP A 103 30.18 25.99 12.41
N MET A 104 29.49 26.99 12.98
CA MET A 104 29.66 28.37 12.54
C MET A 104 30.82 29.02 13.29
N PRO A 105 31.84 29.56 12.58
CA PRO A 105 32.86 30.37 13.21
C PRO A 105 32.20 31.64 13.75
N ARG A 106 32.31 31.79 15.07
CA ARG A 106 31.97 32.98 15.84
C ARG A 106 32.79 34.17 15.32
N ALA A 107 32.26 34.87 14.33
CA ALA A 107 32.79 36.15 13.89
C ALA A 107 32.56 37.15 15.03
N GLY A 108 33.64 37.44 15.75
CA GLY A 108 33.71 38.58 16.65
C GLY A 108 33.52 39.84 15.82
N ASN A 109 32.38 40.50 16.01
CA ASN A 109 32.28 41.94 15.86
C ASN A 109 31.70 42.48 17.16
N ALA A 110 32.63 42.84 18.04
CA ALA A 110 32.39 43.76 19.13
C ALA A 110 32.12 45.14 18.52
N ALA A 111 30.88 45.62 18.62
CA ALA A 111 30.58 47.04 18.69
C ALA A 111 29.16 47.24 19.26
N SER A 112 29.13 47.54 20.56
CA SER A 112 28.27 48.54 21.18
C SER A 112 26.76 48.51 20.90
N ARG A 113 25.99 47.98 21.86
CA ARG A 113 24.69 48.61 22.23
C ARG A 113 24.30 48.31 23.68
N PRO A 114 23.74 49.30 24.41
CA PRO A 114 23.76 49.32 25.87
C PRO A 114 22.61 48.51 26.48
N GLN A 115 22.89 48.03 27.69
CA GLN A 115 21.98 47.35 28.59
C GLN A 115 20.81 48.24 28.97
N LEU A 116 19.59 47.73 28.83
CA LEU A 116 18.42 48.23 29.56
C LEU A 116 17.82 47.07 30.35
N LYS A 117 18.10 47.16 31.66
CA LYS A 117 17.33 46.73 32.84
C LYS A 117 15.99 46.05 32.51
N ARG A 118 15.83 44.79 32.93
CA ARG A 118 15.34 44.36 34.27
C ARG A 118 13.82 44.51 34.38
N GLY A 119 13.16 43.36 34.47
CA GLY A 119 11.75 43.20 34.82
C GLY A 119 11.46 41.72 35.07
N GLU A 120 11.98 41.19 36.17
CA GLU A 120 11.53 39.93 36.78
C GLU A 120 10.22 40.19 37.53
N THR A 121 9.18 39.39 37.24
CA THR A 121 8.07 38.92 38.10
C THR A 121 7.06 38.23 37.15
N GLY A 122 6.59 37.00 37.30
CA GLY A 122 6.69 36.02 38.37
C GLY A 122 6.06 34.68 37.89
N PRO A 123 5.98 33.66 38.77
CA PRO A 123 5.57 32.30 38.42
C PRO A 123 4.27 31.89 39.13
N GLU A 124 3.14 31.87 38.43
CA GLU A 124 1.83 31.30 38.82
C GLU A 124 1.11 31.03 37.49
N ASP A 125 0.37 29.95 37.18
CA ASP A 125 -0.17 28.84 37.94
C ASP A 125 -0.54 27.72 36.94
N ARG A 126 -0.67 26.52 37.50
CA ARG A 126 -1.27 25.30 36.94
C ARG A 126 -2.64 25.53 36.31
N GLU A 127 -2.92 24.89 35.17
CA GLU A 127 -4.15 24.11 34.87
C GLU A 127 -3.78 23.09 33.77
N ASP A 128 -3.49 21.83 34.08
CA ASP A 128 -4.44 20.72 34.25
C ASP A 128 -5.59 20.71 33.24
N ILE A 129 -5.29 20.33 31.99
CA ILE A 129 -6.30 19.96 30.99
C ILE A 129 -6.36 18.43 30.90
N GLY A 130 -6.76 17.83 32.02
CA GLY A 130 -7.29 16.48 32.10
C GLY A 130 -8.80 16.50 31.95
N GLY A 131 -9.32 15.75 30.99
CA GLY A 131 -10.64 15.13 31.08
C GLY A 131 -11.86 16.02 30.83
N ARG A 132 -12.48 15.83 29.65
CA ARG A 132 -13.95 15.79 29.59
C ARG A 132 -14.44 14.94 28.42
N LEU A 133 -14.61 13.65 28.75
CA LEU A 133 -15.66 12.80 28.18
C LEU A 133 -16.98 13.57 28.28
N ARG A 134 -17.56 13.94 27.14
CA ARG A 134 -19.00 14.20 27.04
C ARG A 134 -19.59 13.09 26.18
N ALA A 135 -20.23 12.17 26.89
CA ALA A 135 -21.31 11.37 26.37
C ALA A 135 -22.33 12.31 25.70
N ILE A 136 -22.55 12.10 24.40
CA ILE A 136 -23.77 12.54 23.73
C ILE A 136 -24.59 11.27 23.60
N ALA A 137 -25.37 11.02 24.63
CA ALA A 137 -26.58 10.21 24.54
C ALA A 137 -27.70 11.08 23.94
N ASP A 138 -28.67 10.41 23.34
CA ASP A 138 -30.00 10.89 22.99
C ASP A 138 -30.12 11.72 21.70
N GLY A 139 -30.12 10.99 20.57
CA GLY A 139 -30.70 11.43 19.30
C GLY A 139 -31.68 10.37 18.81
N ALA A 140 -32.95 10.74 18.76
CA ALA A 140 -34.15 9.93 18.58
C ALA A 140 -34.17 8.93 17.39
N PRO A 141 -34.95 7.84 17.48
CA PRO A 141 -35.29 7.02 16.33
C PRO A 141 -36.17 7.83 15.37
N MET A 142 -35.68 8.09 14.16
CA MET A 142 -36.56 8.48 13.06
C MET A 142 -37.19 7.22 12.49
N ASP A 143 -38.49 7.07 12.70
CA ASP A 143 -39.38 6.21 11.95
C ASP A 143 -39.29 6.60 10.47
N ILE A 144 -38.54 5.81 9.69
CA ILE A 144 -38.57 5.88 8.23
C ILE A 144 -39.66 4.90 7.81
N ASP A 145 -40.80 5.47 7.43
CA ASP A 145 -41.89 4.79 6.76
C ASP A 145 -41.34 3.95 5.61
N ALA A 146 -41.43 2.63 5.78
CA ALA A 146 -41.09 1.64 4.78
C ALA A 146 -42.10 1.73 3.63
N GLU A 147 -41.76 2.48 2.59
CA GLU A 147 -42.45 2.42 1.31
C GLU A 147 -42.09 1.08 0.61
N PRO A 148 -43.07 0.20 0.33
CA PRO A 148 -42.79 -1.09 -0.31
C PRO A 148 -42.55 -0.86 -1.81
N LEU A 149 -41.28 -0.67 -2.18
CA LEU A 149 -40.85 -0.71 -3.58
C LEU A 149 -40.88 -2.15 -4.09
N ALA A 150 -41.64 -2.30 -5.17
CA ALA A 150 -41.98 -3.53 -5.85
C ALA A 150 -40.80 -4.47 -6.12
N GLU A 151 -41.07 -5.76 -5.91
CA GLU A 151 -40.23 -6.87 -6.35
C GLU A 151 -40.17 -6.93 -7.88
N GLU A 152 -39.15 -6.34 -8.49
CA GLU A 152 -38.75 -6.71 -9.86
C GLU A 152 -37.84 -7.93 -9.82
N SER A 153 -38.37 -9.04 -10.33
CA SER A 153 -37.72 -10.34 -10.41
C SER A 153 -36.43 -10.27 -11.24
N PRO A 154 -35.29 -10.82 -10.76
CA PRO A 154 -34.12 -10.99 -11.61
C PRO A 154 -34.35 -12.15 -12.59
N SER A 155 -34.52 -11.81 -13.87
CA SER A 155 -34.47 -12.76 -14.97
C SER A 155 -33.12 -13.48 -14.98
N THR A 156 -33.12 -14.76 -14.62
CA THR A 156 -31.95 -15.64 -14.67
C THR A 156 -31.48 -15.83 -16.12
N PRO A 157 -30.23 -15.50 -16.47
CA PRO A 157 -29.66 -15.93 -17.74
C PRO A 157 -29.38 -17.44 -17.68
N ILE A 158 -30.03 -18.16 -18.58
CA ILE A 158 -29.79 -19.58 -18.87
C ILE A 158 -28.39 -19.71 -19.47
N PHE A 159 -27.46 -20.36 -18.74
CA PHE A 159 -26.19 -20.80 -19.31
C PHE A 159 -26.30 -22.27 -19.73
N PRO A 160 -25.80 -22.67 -20.90
CA PRO A 160 -25.75 -24.08 -21.30
C PRO A 160 -24.72 -24.83 -20.44
N LEU A 161 -25.21 -25.90 -19.83
CA LEU A 161 -24.45 -26.88 -19.05
C LEU A 161 -23.46 -27.60 -19.99
N VAL A 162 -22.18 -27.25 -19.91
CA VAL A 162 -21.10 -28.01 -20.54
C VAL A 162 -20.62 -29.05 -19.54
N ASP A 163 -21.00 -30.29 -19.80
CA ASP A 163 -20.61 -31.47 -19.04
C ASP A 163 -19.14 -31.81 -19.36
N ILE A 164 -18.23 -31.56 -18.41
CA ILE A 164 -16.82 -31.96 -18.52
C ILE A 164 -16.60 -33.12 -17.55
N SER A 165 -16.87 -34.32 -18.03
CA SER A 165 -16.55 -35.54 -17.30
C SER A 165 -15.03 -35.71 -17.19
N PRO A 166 -14.46 -35.97 -15.99
CA PRO A 166 -13.04 -36.26 -15.86
C PRO A 166 -12.74 -37.67 -16.37
N VAL A 167 -11.89 -37.78 -17.38
CA VAL A 167 -11.28 -39.05 -17.79
C VAL A 167 -10.35 -39.51 -16.68
N VAL A 168 -10.85 -40.43 -15.84
CA VAL A 168 -10.05 -41.17 -14.87
C VAL A 168 -9.27 -42.24 -15.63
N SER A 169 -7.99 -41.97 -15.90
CA SER A 169 -7.06 -42.95 -16.42
C SER A 169 -6.58 -43.83 -15.28
N VAL A 170 -7.17 -45.03 -15.16
CA VAL A 170 -6.74 -46.09 -14.26
C VAL A 170 -5.64 -46.88 -14.96
N ALA A 171 -4.45 -46.95 -14.34
CA ALA A 171 -3.42 -47.90 -14.73
C ALA A 171 -2.83 -48.59 -13.48
N PRO A 172 -2.36 -49.85 -13.62
CA PRO A 172 -2.49 -50.85 -12.58
C PRO A 172 -1.29 -50.94 -11.63
N ALA A 173 -1.62 -51.36 -10.41
CA ALA A 173 -0.71 -51.79 -9.37
C ALA A 173 0.13 -53.00 -9.79
N SER A 174 1.44 -52.98 -9.50
CA SER A 174 2.20 -54.16 -9.09
C SER A 174 3.61 -53.80 -8.61
N SER A 175 4.01 -54.53 -7.56
CA SER A 175 5.37 -54.75 -7.03
C SER A 175 5.99 -53.60 -6.23
N MET A 176 6.75 -53.80 -5.15
CA MET A 176 6.92 -54.84 -4.12
C MET A 176 8.04 -54.27 -3.24
N LEU A 177 7.93 -54.47 -1.93
CA LEU A 177 8.96 -54.39 -0.88
C LEU A 177 10.37 -53.89 -1.28
N ALA A 178 10.78 -52.73 -0.76
CA ALA A 178 12.08 -52.52 -0.10
C ALA A 178 12.23 -51.09 0.46
N THR A 179 12.73 -50.99 1.70
CA THR A 179 13.32 -49.80 2.34
C THR A 179 12.33 -48.77 2.91
N GLN A 180 11.82 -49.07 4.09
CA GLN A 180 10.94 -48.23 4.89
C GLN A 180 11.75 -47.59 6.03
N ASP A 181 12.75 -46.75 5.72
CA ASP A 181 13.50 -45.96 6.73
C ASP A 181 14.21 -44.72 6.13
N SER A 182 13.76 -44.22 4.98
CA SER A 182 14.35 -43.00 4.37
C SER A 182 13.32 -42.02 3.81
N GLN A 183 12.03 -42.18 4.13
CA GLN A 183 10.97 -41.27 3.67
C GLN A 183 10.77 -40.03 4.57
N GLU A 184 11.46 -39.91 5.71
CA GLU A 184 11.20 -38.80 6.65
C GLU A 184 11.90 -37.48 6.30
N ASN A 185 12.79 -37.47 5.29
CA ASN A 185 13.51 -36.25 4.87
C ASN A 185 13.17 -35.76 3.47
N GLN A 186 12.19 -36.36 2.80
CA GLN A 186 11.64 -35.82 1.55
C GLN A 186 10.51 -34.85 1.92
N VAL A 187 10.85 -33.76 2.63
CA VAL A 187 9.95 -32.60 2.72
C VAL A 187 9.69 -32.19 1.26
N ASP A 188 8.45 -32.39 0.82
CA ASP A 188 8.07 -32.25 -0.58
C ASP A 188 8.59 -30.92 -1.12
N ASN A 189 9.49 -30.99 -2.11
CA ASN A 189 10.01 -29.78 -2.79
C ASN A 189 8.87 -28.88 -3.29
N SER A 190 7.69 -29.46 -3.55
CA SER A 190 6.45 -28.74 -3.86
C SER A 190 5.90 -27.91 -2.70
N LEU A 191 5.91 -28.44 -1.48
CA LEU A 191 5.51 -27.69 -0.28
C LEU A 191 6.47 -26.53 -0.03
N LEU A 192 7.76 -26.77 -0.24
CA LEU A 192 8.80 -25.75 -0.19
C LEU A 192 8.59 -24.63 -1.22
N ASP A 193 8.16 -24.98 -2.42
CA ASP A 193 7.88 -23.99 -3.47
C ASP A 193 6.67 -23.12 -3.13
N GLY A 194 5.60 -23.73 -2.59
CA GLY A 194 4.43 -23.00 -2.09
C GLY A 194 4.77 -22.07 -0.92
N VAL A 195 5.60 -22.52 0.01
CA VAL A 195 6.09 -21.72 1.15
C VAL A 195 6.97 -20.57 0.66
N LYS A 196 7.88 -20.81 -0.29
CA LYS A 196 8.71 -19.76 -0.89
C LYS A 196 7.85 -18.68 -1.54
N ALA A 197 6.90 -19.04 -2.40
CA ALA A 197 6.01 -18.08 -3.05
C ALA A 197 5.24 -17.23 -2.02
N TYR A 198 4.78 -17.83 -0.92
CA TYR A 198 4.12 -17.11 0.15
C TYR A 198 5.06 -16.15 0.88
N ILE A 199 6.28 -16.58 1.22
CA ILE A 199 7.29 -15.75 1.88
C ILE A 199 7.63 -14.54 1.01
N VAL A 200 7.83 -14.74 -0.29
CA VAL A 200 8.13 -13.66 -1.26
C VAL A 200 7.01 -12.61 -1.25
N LEU A 201 5.75 -13.04 -1.31
CA LEU A 201 4.60 -12.14 -1.22
C LEU A 201 4.55 -11.37 0.10
N LEU A 202 4.89 -12.03 1.21
CA LEU A 202 4.87 -11.42 2.54
C LEU A 202 5.98 -10.38 2.70
N VAL A 203 7.18 -10.70 2.22
CA VAL A 203 8.33 -9.79 2.16
C VAL A 203 7.94 -8.56 1.34
N ARG A 204 7.41 -8.75 0.14
CA ARG A 204 7.01 -7.63 -0.74
C ARG A 204 5.91 -6.78 -0.11
N LYS A 205 4.86 -7.38 0.45
CA LYS A 205 3.72 -6.65 1.02
C LYS A 205 4.07 -5.87 2.30
N ARG A 206 4.94 -6.42 3.16
CA ARG A 206 5.26 -5.80 4.45
C ARG A 206 6.44 -4.85 4.38
N LEU A 207 7.45 -5.15 3.56
CA LEU A 207 8.68 -4.36 3.52
C LEU A 207 8.68 -3.26 2.46
N GLN A 208 7.71 -3.23 1.52
CA GLN A 208 7.55 -2.11 0.60
C GLN A 208 7.29 -0.76 1.31
N GLY A 209 6.73 -0.76 2.52
CA GLY A 209 6.47 0.46 3.30
C GLY A 209 7.68 0.96 4.11
N ASP A 210 8.61 0.08 4.46
CA ASP A 210 9.68 0.35 5.42
C ASP A 210 11.04 0.48 4.71
N ILE A 211 11.20 1.55 3.91
CA ILE A 211 12.37 1.78 3.05
C ILE A 211 13.66 2.12 3.86
N ASN A 212 13.58 2.24 5.18
CA ASN A 212 14.74 2.51 6.05
C ASN A 212 15.50 1.24 6.45
N TYR A 213 16.15 0.62 5.47
CA TYR A 213 16.78 -0.70 5.54
C TYR A 213 18.06 -0.83 6.38
N GLY A 214 18.57 0.26 6.96
CA GLY A 214 19.89 0.24 7.63
C GLY A 214 19.91 -0.31 9.06
N ARG A 215 18.77 -0.32 9.78
CA ARG A 215 18.77 -0.65 11.23
C ARG A 215 17.58 -1.47 11.72
N GLN A 216 16.44 -1.45 11.03
CA GLN A 216 15.22 -2.15 11.47
C GLN A 216 15.01 -3.53 10.84
N SER A 217 15.94 -3.98 9.97
CA SER A 217 15.80 -5.24 9.24
C SER A 217 15.64 -6.44 10.17
N GLY A 218 16.35 -6.48 11.31
CA GLY A 218 16.29 -7.60 12.25
C GLY A 218 14.90 -7.85 12.84
N GLU A 219 14.16 -6.79 13.21
CA GLU A 219 12.80 -6.95 13.75
C GLU A 219 11.78 -7.28 12.67
N ALA A 220 11.89 -6.63 11.50
CA ALA A 220 10.99 -6.90 10.38
C ALA A 220 11.15 -8.35 9.88
N LEU A 221 12.38 -8.88 9.81
CA LEU A 221 12.64 -10.29 9.48
C LEU A 221 11.97 -11.23 10.50
N LYS A 222 12.12 -10.98 11.80
CA LYS A 222 11.48 -11.80 12.85
C LYS A 222 9.96 -11.78 12.76
N ARG A 223 9.35 -10.67 12.35
CA ARG A 223 7.90 -10.58 12.14
C ARG A 223 7.45 -11.44 10.95
N VAL A 224 8.16 -11.37 9.83
CA VAL A 224 7.88 -12.20 8.65
C VAL A 224 8.04 -13.68 8.97
N GLU A 225 9.10 -14.05 9.71
CA GLU A 225 9.34 -15.42 10.16
C GLU A 225 8.22 -15.94 11.07
N ASN A 226 7.83 -15.17 12.09
CA ASN A 226 6.72 -15.54 12.98
C ASN A 226 5.38 -15.68 12.24
N GLU A 227 5.12 -14.81 11.26
CA GLU A 227 3.90 -14.88 10.45
C GLU A 227 3.89 -16.10 9.52
N ALA A 228 5.05 -16.46 8.95
CA ALA A 228 5.23 -17.69 8.18
C ALA A 228 5.02 -18.94 9.03
N LEU A 229 5.63 -19.00 10.22
CA LEU A 229 5.49 -20.10 11.18
C LEU A 229 4.06 -20.26 11.69
N LYS A 230 3.35 -19.13 11.92
CA LYS A 230 1.94 -19.15 12.32
C LYS A 230 1.04 -19.79 11.26
N LYS A 231 1.34 -19.55 9.98
CA LYS A 231 0.54 -20.11 8.87
C LYS A 231 0.95 -21.55 8.53
N TYR A 232 2.23 -21.87 8.66
CA TYR A 232 2.79 -23.18 8.35
C TYR A 232 3.52 -23.75 9.58
N PRO A 233 2.79 -24.26 10.58
CA PRO A 233 3.39 -24.79 11.81
C PRO A 233 4.31 -25.98 11.57
N ILE A 234 4.12 -26.69 10.45
CA ILE A 234 5.00 -27.77 9.98
C ILE A 234 6.46 -27.31 9.76
N LEU A 235 6.70 -26.00 9.63
CA LEU A 235 8.03 -25.43 9.45
C LEU A 235 8.71 -25.04 10.76
N ALA A 236 8.12 -25.31 11.93
CA ALA A 236 8.69 -24.93 13.23
C ALA A 236 10.11 -25.47 13.47
N GLY A 237 10.48 -26.60 12.83
CA GLY A 237 11.84 -27.16 12.86
C GLY A 237 12.81 -26.60 11.80
N HIS A 238 12.34 -25.73 10.89
CA HIS A 238 13.07 -25.28 9.70
C HIS A 238 13.33 -23.76 9.69
N GLY A 239 13.41 -23.12 10.87
CA GLY A 239 13.59 -21.65 10.99
C GLY A 239 14.80 -21.09 10.23
N ASP A 240 15.93 -21.82 10.26
CA ASP A 240 17.14 -21.43 9.53
C ASP A 240 16.91 -21.35 8.01
N MET A 241 16.10 -22.27 7.48
CA MET A 241 15.76 -22.32 6.06
C MET A 241 14.86 -21.15 5.66
N ILE A 242 13.83 -20.85 6.48
CA ILE A 242 12.96 -19.68 6.28
C ILE A 242 13.81 -18.41 6.27
N THR A 243 14.70 -18.27 7.26
CA THR A 243 15.60 -17.13 7.38
C THR A 243 16.52 -16.99 6.16
N ALA A 244 17.04 -18.10 5.63
CA ALA A 244 17.86 -18.11 4.43
C ALA A 244 17.08 -17.66 3.19
N ILE A 245 15.85 -18.15 3.00
CA ILE A 245 14.97 -17.76 1.89
C ILE A 245 14.63 -16.27 1.96
N VAL A 246 14.22 -15.77 3.14
CA VAL A 246 13.90 -14.34 3.34
C VAL A 246 15.11 -13.46 3.03
N LYS A 247 16.31 -13.84 3.50
CA LYS A 247 17.54 -13.10 3.23
C LYS A 247 17.92 -13.11 1.75
N ALA A 248 17.75 -14.24 1.07
CA ALA A 248 18.04 -14.37 -0.36
C ALA A 248 17.11 -13.44 -1.18
N GLU A 249 15.82 -13.46 -0.87
CA GLU A 249 14.83 -12.63 -1.56
C GLU A 249 15.05 -11.13 -1.31
N LEU A 250 15.37 -10.77 -0.06
CA LEU A 250 15.74 -9.39 0.29
C LEU A 250 16.95 -8.88 -0.50
N ARG A 251 17.97 -9.74 -0.71
CA ARG A 251 19.14 -9.37 -1.51
C ARG A 251 18.78 -9.22 -2.99
N ALA A 252 17.95 -10.12 -3.54
CA ALA A 252 17.49 -10.04 -4.92
C ALA A 252 16.69 -8.73 -5.15
N TRP A 253 15.79 -8.40 -4.23
CA TRP A 253 15.03 -7.15 -4.29
C TRP A 253 15.91 -5.91 -4.13
N ALA A 254 16.89 -5.94 -3.22
CA ALA A 254 17.84 -4.84 -3.07
C ALA A 254 18.69 -4.62 -4.33
N SER A 255 19.00 -5.68 -5.10
CA SER A 255 19.70 -5.55 -6.38
C SER A 255 18.84 -5.02 -7.53
N GLU A 256 17.51 -5.18 -7.45
CA GLU A 256 16.57 -4.64 -8.45
C GLU A 256 16.37 -3.12 -8.30
N LEU A 257 16.67 -2.57 -7.11
CA LEU A 257 16.52 -1.15 -6.80
C LEU A 257 17.76 -0.28 -7.11
N VAL A 258 18.89 -0.89 -7.49
CA VAL A 258 20.17 -0.20 -7.79
C VAL A 258 20.41 -0.13 -9.29
#